data_AF-A0A7V9TVV7-F1
#
_entry.id   AF-A0A7V9TVV7-F1
#
_cell.length_a   1.000
_cell.length_b   1.000
_cell.length_c   1.000
_cell.angle_alpha   90.00
_cell.angle_beta   90.00
_cell.angle_gamma   90.00
#
_symmetry.space_group_name_H-M   'P 1'
#
loop_
_entity.id
_entity.type
_entity.pdbx_description
1 polymer ?
#
loop_
_entity_poly.entity_id
_entity_poly.type
_entity_poly.pdbx_seq_one_letter_code
_entity_poly.pdbx_strand_id
1 'polypeptide(L)'
;MNCEKCQDLISDFLDGSISHQDKTTLSSHLEECLHCAEVRDDLQSIVGFCRTQRGQYASPPNEKALWLRIRNMIEAGASVAASAPATTRKSFLNNWTARSWELSFPQLAAMVAAIVLIVSLSTAVGLRRWQSGGAVDAKFQTGQNSLSVGATDVRKRVSQQQQLISYWNQRVEYNKARWNPQMRETFDRNLAVIDQAVNDSFDSLSKNPQDEVSEEMLNTALNEKLSLLKEFAEL
;
A
#
# COMPACT_ATOMS: atom_id res chain seq x y z
N MET A 1 31.11 29.76 -5.16
CA MET A 1 29.83 29.03 -5.27
C MET A 1 28.79 29.78 -4.45
N ASN A 2 27.49 29.75 -4.83
CA ASN A 2 26.43 30.32 -3.99
C ASN A 2 25.97 29.31 -2.94
N CYS A 3 25.29 29.78 -1.88
CA CYS A 3 24.86 28.92 -0.78
C CYS A 3 23.85 27.84 -1.22
N GLU A 4 22.98 28.14 -2.19
CA GLU A 4 21.98 27.19 -2.71
C GLU A 4 22.66 25.97 -3.36
N LYS A 5 23.58 26.20 -4.32
CA LYS A 5 24.33 25.11 -4.95
C LYS A 5 25.23 24.37 -3.97
N CYS A 6 25.75 25.07 -2.96
CA CYS A 6 26.50 24.44 -1.87
C CYS A 6 25.62 23.43 -1.11
N GLN A 7 24.42 23.85 -0.69
CA GLN A 7 23.50 22.99 0.06
C GLN A 7 23.05 21.76 -0.73
N ASP A 8 22.80 21.91 -2.04
CA ASP A 8 22.50 20.77 -2.91
C ASP A 8 23.63 19.73 -2.94
N LEU A 9 24.88 20.21 -3.00
CA LEU A 9 26.06 19.35 -3.08
C LEU A 9 26.47 18.72 -1.73
N ILE A 10 25.99 19.23 -0.59
CA ILE A 10 26.30 18.65 0.73
C ILE A 10 25.77 17.22 0.82
N SER A 11 24.58 16.94 0.28
CA SER A 11 23.99 15.59 0.31
C SER A 11 24.85 14.60 -0.49
N ASP A 12 25.21 14.95 -1.73
CA ASP A 12 26.09 14.14 -2.58
C ASP A 12 27.49 13.95 -1.96
N PHE A 13 27.99 14.96 -1.25
CA PHE A 13 29.24 14.86 -0.51
C PHE A 13 29.16 13.85 0.64
N LEU A 14 28.07 13.85 1.41
CA LEU A 14 27.86 12.91 2.53
C LEU A 14 27.62 11.47 2.05
N ASP A 15 26.96 11.31 0.89
CA ASP A 15 26.72 10.03 0.24
C ASP A 15 27.95 9.48 -0.51
N GLY A 16 28.96 10.32 -0.75
CA GLY A 16 30.19 9.95 -1.45
C GLY A 16 30.05 9.87 -2.97
N SER A 17 29.01 10.49 -3.54
CA SER A 17 28.70 10.54 -4.98
C SER A 17 29.26 11.78 -5.70
N ILE A 18 29.87 12.72 -4.97
CA ILE A 18 30.38 13.99 -5.52
C ILE A 18 31.64 13.85 -6.38
N SER A 19 31.76 14.69 -7.42
CA SER A 19 32.95 14.77 -8.26
C SER A 19 34.15 15.42 -7.53
N HIS A 20 35.39 15.12 -7.96
CA HIS A 20 36.59 15.73 -7.37
C HIS A 20 36.62 17.27 -7.51
N GLN A 21 36.10 17.79 -8.62
CA GLN A 21 36.05 19.23 -8.86
C GLN A 21 35.06 19.91 -7.93
N ASP A 22 33.86 19.33 -7.77
CA ASP A 22 32.82 19.86 -6.89
C ASP A 22 33.20 19.74 -5.41
N LYS A 23 33.94 18.70 -5.03
CA LYS A 23 34.48 18.56 -3.66
C LYS A 23 35.41 19.70 -3.28
N THR A 24 36.24 20.17 -4.21
CA THR A 24 37.21 21.24 -3.96
C THR A 24 36.50 22.60 -3.83
N THR A 25 35.50 22.86 -4.68
CA THR A 25 34.71 24.09 -4.62
C THR A 25 33.74 24.13 -3.43
N LEU A 26 33.24 22.96 -3.01
CA LEU A 26 32.43 22.80 -1.81
C LEU A 26 33.26 23.05 -0.54
N SER A 27 34.43 22.41 -0.42
CA SER A 27 35.31 22.60 0.75
C SER A 27 35.74 24.05 0.92
N SER A 28 36.11 24.75 -0.16
CA SER A 28 36.43 26.18 -0.07
C SER A 28 35.25 27.02 0.42
N HIS A 29 34.02 26.71 0.00
CA HIS A 29 32.84 27.44 0.45
C HIS A 29 32.48 27.14 1.90
N LEU A 30 32.68 25.89 2.37
CA LEU A 30 32.43 25.51 3.76
C LEU A 30 33.42 26.18 4.73
N GLU A 31 34.63 26.53 4.29
CA GLU A 31 35.59 27.31 5.08
C GLU A 31 35.20 28.79 5.19
N GLU A 32 34.52 29.33 4.18
CA GLU A 32 34.13 30.75 4.11
C GLU A 32 32.72 31.02 4.68
N CYS A 33 31.81 30.05 4.63
CA CYS A 33 30.40 30.22 4.98
C CYS A 33 30.00 29.37 6.19
N LEU A 34 29.91 30.03 7.35
CA LEU A 34 29.50 29.39 8.61
C LEU A 34 28.14 28.68 8.50
N HIS A 35 27.17 29.30 7.82
CA HIS A 35 25.83 28.73 7.68
C HIS A 35 25.83 27.40 6.91
N CYS A 36 26.59 27.31 5.82
CA CYS A 36 26.72 26.05 5.08
C CYS A 36 27.52 25.01 5.85
N ALA A 37 28.50 25.43 6.66
CA ALA A 37 29.23 24.53 7.56
C ALA A 37 28.31 23.91 8.62
N GLU A 38 27.45 24.71 9.25
CA GLU A 38 26.45 24.25 10.22
C GLU A 38 25.49 23.21 9.58
N VAL A 39 24.94 23.50 8.40
CA VAL A 39 24.08 22.55 7.68
C VAL A 39 24.80 21.23 7.40
N ARG A 40 26.08 21.28 7.02
CA ARG A 40 26.89 20.08 6.80
C ARG A 40 27.08 19.29 8.09
N ASP A 41 27.37 19.96 9.19
CA ASP A 41 27.58 19.32 10.49
C ASP A 41 26.29 18.71 11.04
N ASP A 42 25.15 19.39 10.89
CA ASP A 42 23.82 18.87 11.25
C ASP A 42 23.51 17.59 10.47
N LEU A 43 23.63 17.61 9.14
CA LEU A 43 23.41 16.42 8.31
C LEU A 43 24.40 15.30 8.65
N GLN A 44 25.66 15.63 8.90
CA GLN A 44 26.67 14.65 9.32
C GLN A 44 26.32 14.02 10.67
N SER A 45 25.74 14.77 11.61
CA SER A 45 25.28 14.26 12.90
C SER A 45 24.15 13.23 12.74
N ILE A 46 23.19 13.51 11.86
CA ILE A 46 22.07 12.61 11.54
C ILE A 46 22.61 11.31 10.93
N VAL A 47 23.50 11.42 9.94
CA VAL A 47 24.14 10.27 9.31
C VAL A 47 24.93 9.45 10.34
N GLY A 48 25.66 10.11 11.24
CA GLY A 48 26.40 9.47 12.33
C GLY A 48 25.48 8.70 13.30
N PHE A 49 24.36 9.31 13.68
CA PHE A 49 23.34 8.69 14.51
C PHE A 49 22.77 7.43 13.84
N CYS A 50 22.33 7.54 12.57
CA CYS A 50 21.79 6.42 11.80
C CYS A 50 22.79 5.27 11.65
N ARG A 51 24.08 5.58 11.45
CA ARG A 51 25.14 4.56 11.36
C ARG A 51 25.34 3.82 12.68
N THR A 52 25.26 4.52 13.81
CA THR A 52 25.41 3.95 15.16
C THR A 52 24.22 3.09 15.55
N GLN A 53 23.02 3.49 15.12
CA GLN A 53 21.75 2.80 15.36
C GLN A 53 21.48 1.67 14.35
N ARG A 54 22.37 1.46 13.38
CA ARG A 54 22.16 0.47 12.32
C ARG A 54 22.01 -0.93 12.91
N GLY A 55 20.90 -1.59 12.59
CA GLY A 55 20.58 -2.93 13.08
C GLY A 55 19.79 -2.94 14.39
N GLN A 56 19.58 -1.78 15.02
CA GLN A 56 18.69 -1.63 16.18
C GLN A 56 17.25 -1.32 15.71
N TYR A 57 16.77 -2.10 14.74
CA TYR A 57 15.41 -2.00 14.25
C TYR A 57 14.60 -3.14 14.86
N ALA A 58 13.36 -2.86 15.26
CA ALA A 58 12.40 -3.91 15.53
C ALA A 58 12.23 -4.73 14.24
N SER A 59 12.45 -6.05 14.31
CA SER A 59 12.24 -6.90 13.15
C SER A 59 10.75 -6.83 12.77
N PRO A 60 10.43 -6.55 11.49
CA PRO A 60 9.04 -6.47 11.07
C PRO A 60 8.37 -7.83 11.23
N PRO A 61 7.04 -7.86 11.48
CA PRO A 61 6.30 -9.11 11.52
C PRO A 61 6.57 -9.94 10.26
N ASN A 62 6.93 -11.20 10.44
CA ASN A 62 7.18 -12.15 9.35
C ASN A 62 8.26 -11.69 8.33
N GLU A 63 9.42 -11.26 8.82
CA GLU A 63 10.59 -10.85 8.02
C GLU A 63 10.91 -11.82 6.85
N LYS A 64 10.82 -13.13 7.07
CA LYS A 64 11.11 -14.14 6.03
C LYS A 64 10.12 -14.07 4.86
N ALA A 65 8.81 -13.93 5.13
CA ALA A 65 7.81 -13.84 4.06
C ALA A 65 7.95 -12.53 3.28
N LEU A 66 8.22 -11.42 3.97
CA LEU A 66 8.49 -10.13 3.33
C LEU A 66 9.68 -10.22 2.37
N TRP A 67 10.80 -10.81 2.80
CA TRP A 67 11.97 -10.99 1.94
C TRP A 67 11.71 -11.89 0.73
N LEU A 68 10.93 -12.96 0.90
CA LEU A 68 10.51 -13.81 -0.22
C LEU A 68 9.64 -13.03 -1.21
N ARG A 69 8.70 -12.23 -0.73
CA ARG A 69 7.85 -11.38 -1.58
C ARG A 69 8.66 -10.34 -2.34
N ILE A 70 9.59 -9.65 -1.66
CA ILE A 70 10.48 -8.67 -2.29
C ILE A 70 11.33 -9.34 -3.37
N ARG A 71 11.92 -10.51 -3.07
CA ARG A 71 12.72 -11.27 -4.06
C ARG A 71 11.90 -11.62 -5.29
N ASN A 72 10.72 -12.19 -5.09
CA ASN A 72 9.83 -12.59 -6.19
C ASN A 72 9.43 -11.38 -7.04
N MET A 73 9.17 -10.22 -6.43
CA MET A 73 8.83 -8.99 -7.15
C MET A 73 10.02 -8.46 -7.97
N ILE A 74 11.24 -8.52 -7.44
CA ILE A 74 12.46 -8.11 -8.16
C ILE A 74 12.71 -9.06 -9.33
N GLU A 75 12.58 -10.38 -9.14
CA GLU A 75 12.78 -11.38 -10.19
C GLU A 75 11.68 -11.29 -11.28
N ALA A 76 10.43 -11.04 -10.90
CA ALA A 76 9.32 -10.80 -11.82
C ALA A 76 9.50 -9.47 -12.59
N GLY A 77 9.96 -8.41 -11.93
CA GLY A 77 10.28 -7.12 -12.57
C GLY A 77 11.50 -7.23 -13.50
N ALA A 78 12.52 -8.00 -13.13
CA ALA A 78 13.72 -8.22 -13.93
C ALA A 78 13.43 -9.03 -15.20
N SER A 79 12.50 -9.98 -15.14
CA SER A 79 12.06 -10.76 -16.32
C SER A 79 11.23 -9.92 -17.30
N VAL A 80 10.49 -8.92 -16.82
CA VAL A 80 9.84 -7.90 -17.68
C VAL A 80 10.87 -6.91 -18.26
N ALA A 81 11.86 -6.49 -17.46
CA ALA A 81 12.92 -5.56 -17.90
C ALA A 81 13.89 -6.20 -18.91
N ALA A 82 14.16 -7.51 -18.81
CA ALA A 82 15.02 -8.25 -19.74
C ALA A 82 14.41 -8.43 -21.14
N SER A 83 13.10 -8.20 -21.30
CA SER A 83 12.38 -8.29 -22.57
C SER A 83 12.09 -6.92 -23.20
N ALA A 84 12.49 -5.82 -22.55
CA ALA A 84 12.30 -4.47 -23.08
C ALA A 84 13.53 -4.05 -23.91
N PRO A 85 13.36 -3.66 -25.19
CA PRO A 85 14.47 -3.06 -25.92
C PRO A 85 14.87 -1.75 -25.24
N ALA A 86 16.18 -1.54 -25.07
CA ALA A 86 16.75 -0.33 -24.50
C ALA A 86 16.36 0.89 -25.35
N THR A 87 15.26 1.54 -25.00
CA THR A 87 14.92 2.86 -25.51
C THR A 87 15.27 3.89 -24.44
N THR A 88 15.99 4.90 -24.92
CA THR A 88 16.43 6.10 -24.24
C THR A 88 15.35 6.66 -23.32
N ARG A 89 15.78 6.88 -22.07
CA ARG A 89 15.07 7.56 -20.99
C ARG A 89 14.49 8.90 -21.48
N LYS A 90 13.24 8.90 -21.94
CA LYS A 90 12.43 10.12 -22.18
C LYS A 90 11.07 9.97 -21.52
N SER A 91 10.94 10.70 -20.41
CA SER A 91 9.72 11.26 -19.83
C SER A 91 8.44 10.41 -19.92
N PHE A 92 8.22 9.59 -18.90
CA PHE A 92 6.96 8.89 -18.64
C PHE A 92 5.76 9.84 -18.45
N LEU A 93 6.01 11.12 -18.14
CA LEU A 93 4.98 12.14 -17.98
C LEU A 93 4.36 12.60 -19.31
N ASN A 94 5.02 12.37 -20.45
CA ASN A 94 4.54 12.83 -21.76
C ASN A 94 3.68 11.78 -22.49
N ASN A 95 3.53 10.57 -21.95
CA ASN A 95 2.81 9.48 -22.60
C ASN A 95 1.40 9.23 -22.04
N TRP A 96 0.98 9.94 -20.98
CA TRP A 96 -0.40 9.87 -20.48
C TRP A 96 -1.34 10.82 -21.23
N THR A 97 -0.81 11.89 -21.82
CA THR A 97 -1.59 12.90 -22.58
C THR A 97 -1.72 12.59 -24.07
N ALA A 98 -1.01 11.58 -24.59
CA ALA A 98 -1.01 11.20 -26.01
C ALA A 98 -1.93 10.01 -26.34
N ARG A 99 -2.65 9.46 -25.36
CA ARG A 99 -3.70 8.47 -25.64
C ARG A 99 -4.99 9.22 -25.90
N SER A 100 -5.17 9.66 -27.14
CA SER A 100 -6.40 10.25 -27.65
C SER A 100 -7.57 9.32 -27.37
N TRP A 101 -8.38 9.70 -26.40
CA TRP A 101 -9.73 9.17 -26.24
C TRP A 101 -10.57 9.77 -27.35
N GLU A 102 -10.63 9.13 -28.51
CA GLU A 102 -11.69 9.39 -29.48
C GLU A 102 -12.98 8.75 -28.98
N LEU A 103 -13.58 9.36 -27.95
CA LEU A 103 -14.96 9.11 -27.61
C LEU A 103 -15.83 9.82 -28.65
N SER A 104 -16.47 9.03 -29.50
CA SER A 104 -17.43 9.56 -30.48
C SER A 104 -18.56 10.34 -29.76
N PHE A 105 -18.89 11.53 -30.29
CA PHE A 105 -19.88 12.46 -29.75
C PHE A 105 -21.27 11.87 -29.39
N PRO A 106 -21.82 10.79 -30.00
CA PRO A 106 -23.10 10.25 -29.55
C PRO A 106 -23.06 9.50 -28.20
N GLN A 107 -21.88 9.09 -27.71
CA GLN A 107 -21.76 8.32 -26.45
C GLN A 107 -21.79 9.18 -25.17
N LEU A 108 -21.47 10.48 -25.26
CA LEU A 108 -21.51 11.40 -24.11
C LEU A 108 -22.95 11.79 -23.72
N ALA A 109 -23.88 11.85 -24.68
CA ALA A 109 -25.27 12.22 -24.41
C ALA A 109 -26.04 11.14 -23.60
N ALA A 110 -25.74 9.86 -23.83
CA ALA A 110 -26.38 8.75 -23.13
C ALA A 110 -25.97 8.67 -21.65
N MET A 111 -24.72 8.99 -21.32
CA MET A 111 -24.25 8.99 -19.92
C MET A 111 -24.84 10.13 -19.11
N VAL A 112 -25.02 11.32 -19.68
CA VAL A 112 -25.67 12.44 -18.99
C VAL A 112 -27.12 12.10 -18.64
N ALA A 113 -27.86 11.46 -19.55
CA ALA A 113 -29.23 11.03 -19.28
C ALA A 113 -29.32 9.98 -18.15
N ALA A 114 -28.38 9.02 -18.11
CA ALA A 114 -28.33 8.00 -17.06
C ALA A 114 -28.00 8.59 -15.68
N ILE A 115 -27.08 9.56 -15.61
CA ILE A 115 -26.72 10.24 -14.35
C ILE A 115 -27.91 11.08 -13.83
N VAL A 116 -28.64 11.79 -14.70
CA VAL A 116 -29.83 12.56 -14.31
C VAL A 116 -30.95 11.65 -13.77
N LEU A 117 -31.13 10.46 -14.35
CA LEU A 117 -32.10 9.49 -13.84
C LEU A 117 -31.72 8.94 -12.46
N ILE A 118 -30.44 8.66 -12.22
CA ILE A 118 -29.97 8.14 -10.93
C ILE A 118 -30.07 9.20 -9.83
N VAL A 119 -29.73 10.46 -10.14
CA VAL A 119 -29.79 11.58 -9.19
C VAL A 119 -31.23 12.00 -8.86
N SER A 120 -32.15 11.91 -9.83
CA SER A 120 -33.57 12.17 -9.57
C SER A 120 -34.22 11.05 -8.74
N LEU A 121 -33.83 9.79 -8.95
CA LEU A 121 -34.34 8.66 -8.19
C LEU A 121 -33.83 8.66 -6.74
N SER A 122 -32.57 9.04 -6.50
CA SER A 122 -32.01 9.14 -5.14
C SER A 122 -32.66 10.27 -4.33
N THR A 123 -32.99 11.39 -4.97
CA THR A 123 -33.66 12.52 -4.31
C THR A 123 -35.11 12.20 -3.92
N ALA A 124 -35.85 11.47 -4.76
CA ALA A 124 -37.24 11.08 -4.46
C ALA A 124 -37.34 10.05 -3.32
N VAL A 125 -36.38 9.12 -3.21
CA VAL A 125 -36.32 8.14 -2.12
C VAL A 125 -35.84 8.78 -0.81
N GLY A 126 -34.92 9.75 -0.88
CA GLY A 126 -34.44 10.52 0.26
C GLY A 126 -35.56 11.33 0.95
N LEU A 127 -36.39 12.02 0.16
CA LEU A 127 -37.49 12.84 0.69
C LEU A 127 -38.64 12.00 1.28
N ARG A 128 -38.96 10.83 0.70
CA ARG A 128 -39.99 9.93 1.25
C ARG A 128 -39.56 9.25 2.57
N ARG A 129 -38.26 8.96 2.72
CA ARG A 129 -37.72 8.38 3.96
C ARG A 129 -37.65 9.40 5.10
N TRP A 130 -37.55 10.68 4.78
CA TRP A 130 -37.52 11.75 5.77
C TRP A 130 -38.91 12.11 6.33
N GLN A 131 -39.98 11.92 5.56
CA GLN A 131 -41.36 12.15 6.03
C GLN A 131 -41.96 10.98 6.84
N SER A 132 -41.24 9.85 6.98
CA SER A 132 -41.71 8.65 7.70
C SER A 132 -40.85 8.25 8.91
N GLY A 133 -39.88 9.07 9.31
CA GLY A 133 -39.02 8.84 10.47
C GLY A 133 -39.25 9.88 11.56
N GLY A 134 -39.93 9.46 12.63
CA GLY A 134 -40.29 10.30 13.79
C GLY A 134 -39.09 10.89 14.54
N ALA A 135 -39.41 11.90 15.34
CA ALA A 135 -38.52 12.65 16.20
C ALA A 135 -37.53 11.76 16.97
N VAL A 136 -36.24 12.04 16.78
CA VAL A 136 -35.18 11.54 17.65
C VAL A 136 -34.70 12.69 18.52
N ASP A 137 -35.15 12.66 19.78
CA ASP A 137 -34.61 13.43 20.87
C ASP A 137 -33.08 13.25 20.94
N ALA A 138 -32.37 14.36 20.81
CA ALA A 138 -30.95 14.44 21.10
C ALA A 138 -30.74 14.31 22.62
N LYS A 139 -30.56 13.09 23.10
CA LYS A 139 -29.87 12.84 24.37
C LYS A 139 -28.41 12.49 24.08
N PHE A 140 -27.54 13.46 24.33
CA PHE A 140 -26.12 13.24 24.57
C PHE A 140 -25.95 12.22 25.71
N GLN A 141 -25.52 11.01 25.38
CA GLN A 141 -24.86 10.10 26.32
C GLN A 141 -23.41 9.94 25.88
N THR A 142 -22.57 10.74 26.52
CA THR A 142 -21.12 10.67 26.49
C THR A 142 -20.64 9.38 27.16
N GLY A 143 -19.79 8.64 26.44
CA GLY A 143 -18.75 7.79 27.02
C GLY A 143 -19.20 6.50 27.71
N GLN A 144 -19.53 5.47 26.93
CA GLN A 144 -19.29 4.05 27.30
C GLN A 144 -19.57 3.04 26.17
N ASN A 145 -20.20 3.43 25.05
CA ASN A 145 -20.52 2.51 23.94
C ASN A 145 -19.51 2.48 22.78
N SER A 146 -18.44 3.28 22.79
CA SER A 146 -17.46 3.31 21.68
C SER A 146 -16.55 2.08 21.60
N LEU A 147 -16.39 1.33 22.70
CA LEU A 147 -15.54 0.14 22.75
C LEU A 147 -16.16 -1.08 22.02
N SER A 148 -17.50 -1.16 21.95
CA SER A 148 -18.18 -2.28 21.29
C SER A 148 -18.38 -2.08 19.79
N VAL A 149 -18.37 -0.84 19.30
CA VAL A 149 -18.67 -0.54 17.89
C VAL A 149 -17.51 -0.99 16.98
N GLY A 150 -16.26 -0.72 17.36
CA GLY A 150 -15.08 -1.11 16.57
C GLY A 150 -14.92 -2.63 16.39
N ALA A 151 -15.03 -3.39 17.49
CA ALA A 151 -14.94 -4.85 17.45
C ALA A 151 -16.05 -5.50 16.61
N THR A 152 -17.27 -4.95 16.65
CA THR A 152 -18.37 -5.43 15.80
C THR A 152 -18.21 -5.06 14.33
N ASP A 153 -17.51 -3.97 14.02
CA ASP A 153 -17.25 -3.53 12.65
C ASP A 153 -16.20 -4.43 11.96
N VAL A 154 -15.09 -4.72 12.66
CA VAL A 154 -14.04 -5.62 12.16
C VAL A 154 -14.61 -7.02 11.90
N ARG A 155 -15.37 -7.58 12.84
CA ARG A 155 -15.99 -8.92 12.67
C ARG A 155 -16.95 -8.97 11.48
N LYS A 156 -17.73 -7.90 11.25
CA LYS A 156 -18.62 -7.81 10.07
C LYS A 156 -17.83 -7.77 8.77
N ARG A 157 -16.78 -6.94 8.68
CA ARG A 157 -15.91 -6.85 7.49
C ARG A 157 -15.26 -8.20 7.16
N VAL A 158 -14.72 -8.87 8.18
CA VAL A 158 -14.18 -10.23 8.07
C VAL A 158 -15.21 -11.21 7.53
N SER A 159 -16.44 -11.19 8.09
CA SER A 159 -17.49 -12.12 7.67
C SER A 159 -17.89 -11.96 6.20
N GLN A 160 -17.83 -10.72 5.68
CA GLN A 160 -18.08 -10.44 4.26
C GLN A 160 -16.97 -11.01 3.37
N GLN A 161 -15.71 -10.85 3.76
CA GLN A 161 -14.57 -11.40 3.03
C GLN A 161 -14.56 -12.93 3.06
N GLN A 162 -15.05 -13.55 4.13
CA GLN A 162 -15.09 -15.00 4.28
C GLN A 162 -15.91 -15.70 3.18
N GLN A 163 -16.99 -15.07 2.72
CA GLN A 163 -17.80 -15.61 1.62
C GLN A 163 -17.00 -15.68 0.32
N LEU A 164 -16.28 -14.61 -0.03
CA LEU A 164 -15.41 -14.58 -1.21
C LEU A 164 -14.26 -15.59 -1.09
N ILE A 165 -13.64 -15.69 0.09
CA ILE A 165 -12.58 -16.66 0.37
C ILE A 165 -13.11 -18.09 0.13
N SER A 166 -14.29 -18.43 0.66
CA SER A 166 -14.87 -19.76 0.47
C SER A 166 -15.15 -20.09 -0.99
N TYR A 167 -15.67 -19.12 -1.76
CA TYR A 167 -15.94 -19.29 -3.18
C TYR A 167 -14.65 -19.59 -3.98
N TRP A 168 -13.60 -18.80 -3.77
CA TRP A 168 -12.34 -19.01 -4.49
C TRP A 168 -11.62 -20.27 -4.03
N ASN A 169 -11.69 -20.59 -2.74
CA ASN A 169 -11.12 -21.83 -2.21
C ASN A 169 -11.76 -23.07 -2.86
N GLN A 170 -13.09 -23.08 -3.03
CA GLN A 170 -13.77 -24.18 -3.71
C GLN A 170 -13.32 -24.35 -5.17
N ARG A 171 -13.08 -23.23 -5.88
CA ARG A 171 -12.56 -23.28 -7.26
C ARG A 171 -11.12 -23.77 -7.32
N VAL A 172 -10.28 -23.30 -6.40
CA VAL A 172 -8.91 -23.82 -6.25
C VAL A 172 -8.95 -25.33 -6.06
N GLU A 173 -9.71 -25.84 -5.10
CA GLU A 173 -9.76 -27.28 -4.81
C GLU A 173 -10.28 -28.09 -6.01
N TYR A 174 -11.22 -27.55 -6.79
CA TYR A 174 -11.66 -28.18 -8.04
C TYR A 174 -10.53 -28.26 -9.08
N ASN A 175 -9.75 -27.19 -9.25
CA ASN A 175 -8.64 -27.15 -10.21
C ASN A 175 -7.39 -27.89 -9.73
N LYS A 176 -7.21 -28.02 -8.42
CA LYS A 176 -6.04 -28.61 -7.76
C LYS A 176 -5.73 -30.03 -8.24
N ALA A 177 -6.75 -30.77 -8.70
CA ALA A 177 -6.60 -32.08 -9.32
C ALA A 177 -5.75 -32.07 -10.61
N ARG A 178 -5.70 -30.94 -11.32
CA ARG A 178 -4.94 -30.76 -12.57
C ARG A 178 -3.50 -30.31 -12.32
N TRP A 179 -3.17 -29.90 -11.10
CA TRP A 179 -1.85 -29.36 -10.76
C TRP A 179 -0.84 -30.46 -10.45
N ASN A 180 0.41 -30.22 -10.84
CA ASN A 180 1.52 -31.10 -10.47
C ASN A 180 1.77 -31.05 -8.94
N PRO A 181 2.47 -32.04 -8.36
CA PRO A 181 2.69 -32.12 -6.91
C PRO A 181 3.42 -30.90 -6.32
N GLN A 182 4.40 -30.34 -7.04
CA GLN A 182 5.18 -29.20 -6.59
C GLN A 182 4.33 -27.92 -6.46
N MET A 183 3.42 -27.69 -7.41
CA MET A 183 2.49 -26.55 -7.39
C MET A 183 1.52 -26.65 -6.22
N ARG A 184 0.99 -27.86 -5.95
CA ARG A 184 0.13 -28.12 -4.78
C ARG A 184 0.85 -27.82 -3.47
N GLU A 185 2.07 -28.34 -3.32
CA GLU A 185 2.87 -28.12 -2.12
C GLU A 185 3.20 -26.64 -1.92
N THR A 186 3.56 -25.93 -2.99
CA THR A 186 3.87 -24.50 -2.94
C THR A 186 2.64 -23.69 -2.52
N PHE A 187 1.48 -23.99 -3.11
CA PHE A 187 0.21 -23.37 -2.74
C PHE A 187 -0.15 -23.64 -1.28
N ASP A 188 -0.11 -24.91 -0.84
CA ASP A 188 -0.49 -25.30 0.52
C ASP A 188 0.43 -24.64 1.57
N ARG A 189 1.73 -24.56 1.29
CA ARG A 189 2.70 -23.88 2.16
C ARG A 189 2.43 -22.37 2.26
N ASN A 190 2.17 -21.71 1.13
CA ASN A 190 1.89 -20.28 1.11
C ASN A 190 0.55 -19.97 1.81
N LEU A 191 -0.47 -20.78 1.56
CA LEU A 191 -1.78 -20.64 2.20
C LEU A 191 -1.67 -20.81 3.73
N ALA A 192 -0.89 -21.79 4.20
CA ALA A 192 -0.69 -22.02 5.63
C ALA A 192 -0.04 -20.82 6.34
N VAL A 193 0.94 -20.15 5.72
CA VAL A 193 1.58 -18.95 6.27
C VAL A 193 0.58 -17.80 6.38
N ILE A 194 -0.26 -17.60 5.36
CA ILE A 194 -1.28 -16.54 5.37
C ILE A 194 -2.36 -16.86 6.43
N ASP A 195 -2.79 -18.11 6.53
CA ASP A 195 -3.77 -18.55 7.53
C ASP A 195 -3.27 -18.35 8.96
N GLN A 196 -1.98 -18.60 9.20
CA GLN A 196 -1.36 -18.30 10.49
C GLN A 196 -1.40 -16.80 10.80
N ALA A 197 -1.04 -15.93 9.85
CA ALA A 197 -1.07 -14.47 10.06
C ALA A 197 -2.49 -13.96 10.35
N VAL A 198 -3.51 -14.52 9.69
CA VAL A 198 -4.92 -14.21 9.96
C VAL A 198 -5.29 -14.61 11.40
N ASN A 199 -4.94 -15.82 11.82
CA ASN A 199 -5.24 -16.33 13.16
C ASN A 199 -4.53 -15.53 14.26
N ASP A 200 -3.26 -15.20 14.08
CA ASP A 200 -2.46 -14.41 15.02
C ASP A 200 -3.06 -13.00 15.19
N SER A 201 -3.52 -12.40 14.09
CA SER A 201 -4.20 -11.09 14.12
C SER A 201 -5.55 -11.17 14.84
N PHE A 202 -6.32 -12.25 14.65
CA PHE A 202 -7.57 -12.47 15.40
C PHE A 202 -7.34 -12.66 16.89
N ASP A 203 -6.33 -13.44 17.28
CA ASP A 203 -6.00 -13.66 18.68
C ASP A 203 -5.59 -12.33 19.34
N SER A 204 -4.80 -11.52 18.64
CA SER A 204 -4.38 -10.19 19.11
C SER A 204 -5.56 -9.23 19.25
N LEU A 205 -6.47 -9.17 18.27
CA LEU A 205 -7.71 -8.38 18.35
C LEU A 205 -8.70 -8.89 19.38
N SER A 206 -8.67 -10.18 19.71
CA SER A 206 -9.51 -10.74 20.78
C SER A 206 -9.06 -10.27 22.18
N LYS A 207 -7.74 -10.06 22.34
CA LYS A 207 -7.12 -9.56 23.57
C LYS A 207 -7.18 -8.04 23.66
N ASN A 208 -6.98 -7.35 22.53
CA ASN A 208 -7.05 -5.89 22.43
C ASN A 208 -7.86 -5.46 21.18
N PRO A 209 -9.18 -5.21 21.32
CA PRO A 209 -10.05 -4.90 20.19
C PRO A 209 -9.79 -3.55 19.50
N GLN A 210 -8.96 -2.68 20.08
CA GLN A 210 -8.59 -1.37 19.50
C GLN A 210 -7.12 -1.34 19.03
N ASP A 211 -6.50 -2.51 18.83
CA ASP A 211 -5.16 -2.58 18.26
C ASP A 211 -5.18 -2.34 16.75
N GLU A 212 -4.90 -1.10 16.34
CA GLU A 212 -4.85 -0.66 14.94
C GLU A 212 -3.86 -1.49 14.11
N VAL A 213 -2.74 -1.92 14.71
CA VAL A 213 -1.71 -2.70 14.01
C VAL A 213 -2.24 -4.08 13.66
N SER A 214 -2.92 -4.74 14.59
CA SER A 214 -3.53 -6.04 14.35
C SER A 214 -4.70 -5.97 13.36
N GLU A 215 -5.44 -4.85 13.34
CA GLU A 215 -6.49 -4.62 12.33
C GLU A 215 -5.89 -4.48 10.92
N GLU A 216 -4.84 -3.68 10.77
CA GLU A 216 -4.14 -3.52 9.49
C GLU A 216 -3.52 -4.84 9.01
N MET A 217 -2.88 -5.59 9.92
CA MET A 217 -2.30 -6.89 9.62
C MET A 217 -3.36 -7.90 9.19
N LEU A 218 -4.52 -7.94 9.86
CA LEU A 218 -5.65 -8.78 9.49
C LEU A 218 -6.16 -8.45 8.07
N ASN A 219 -6.37 -7.17 7.78
CA ASN A 219 -6.85 -6.71 6.48
C ASN A 219 -5.85 -7.08 5.36
N THR A 220 -4.56 -6.90 5.62
CA THR A 220 -3.49 -7.26 4.67
C THR A 220 -3.47 -8.77 4.41
N ALA A 221 -3.48 -9.60 5.46
CA ALA A 221 -3.46 -11.05 5.32
C ALA A 221 -4.69 -11.59 4.58
N LEU A 222 -5.88 -11.04 4.83
CA LEU A 222 -7.12 -11.43 4.14
C LEU A 222 -7.09 -11.04 2.64
N ASN A 223 -6.53 -9.89 2.30
CA ASN A 223 -6.35 -9.48 0.92
C ASN A 223 -5.34 -10.37 0.18
N GLU A 224 -4.22 -10.71 0.83
CA GLU A 224 -3.23 -11.65 0.27
C GLU A 224 -3.85 -13.04 0.05
N LYS A 225 -4.62 -13.55 1.01
CA LYS A 225 -5.36 -14.81 0.87
C LYS A 225 -6.27 -14.80 -0.35
N LEU A 226 -7.06 -13.74 -0.52
CA LEU A 226 -7.95 -13.58 -1.66
C LEU A 226 -7.19 -13.50 -2.99
N SER A 227 -6.06 -12.79 -3.02
CA SER A 227 -5.21 -12.69 -4.21
C SER A 227 -4.64 -14.06 -4.61
N LEU A 228 -4.08 -14.79 -3.64
CA LEU A 228 -3.51 -16.13 -3.88
C LEU A 228 -4.58 -17.10 -4.39
N LEU A 229 -5.76 -17.09 -3.76
CA LEU A 229 -6.86 -17.97 -4.17
C LEU A 229 -7.36 -17.65 -5.58
N LYS A 230 -7.42 -16.37 -5.97
CA LYS A 230 -7.82 -15.97 -7.33
C LYS A 230 -6.81 -16.41 -8.38
N GLU A 231 -5.53 -16.10 -8.16
CA GLU A 231 -4.44 -16.43 -9.08
C GLU A 231 -4.40 -17.93 -9.36
N PHE A 232 -4.49 -18.74 -8.31
CA PHE A 232 -4.45 -20.19 -8.47
C PHE A 232 -5.78 -20.77 -8.98
N ALA A 233 -6.94 -20.17 -8.70
CA ALA A 233 -8.22 -20.62 -9.27
C ALA A 233 -8.33 -20.41 -10.79
N GLU A 234 -7.42 -19.66 -11.40
CA GLU A 234 -7.35 -19.44 -12.85
C GLU A 234 -6.40 -20.42 -13.57
N LEU A 235 -5.59 -21.19 -12.82
CA LEU A 235 -4.67 -22.22 -13.32
C LEU A 235 -5.35 -23.60 -13.43
#